data_AF-A0AA86N8F0-F1
#
_entry.id   AF-A0AA86N8F0-F1
#
_cell.length_a   1.000
_cell.length_b   1.000
_cell.length_c   1.000
_cell.angle_alpha   90.00
_cell.angle_beta   90.00
_cell.angle_gamma   90.00
#
_symmetry.space_group_name_H-M   'P 1'
#
loop_
_entity.id
_entity.type
_entity.pdbx_description
1 polymer ?
#
loop_
_entity_poly.entity_id
_entity_poly.type
_entity_poly.pdbx_seq_one_letter_code
_entity_poly.pdbx_strand_id
1 'polypeptide(L)'
;MRRKPNTNIKSDPERFYSAPNIQIDFSNIDCAHPSQLQSEEANNEAAVRKQMDAARNSAHKIVFGVKLNDCELIDLSGLSLLISKYCQPNEVTILDLRCNQLRSICELSAFTSLKYLYLHGNELEIDCLQYIPLQLENLTVHGNPLSLIVDYRTHFINHFKELKHLDFCPVTKNERKWAENAVVDLTVKRQNVVLQKMKTKGQIDEYREKMKQEQQKQKEELEKRMKKDQM
;
A
#
# COMPACT_ATOMS: atom_id res chain seq x y z
N MET A 1 -7.86 18.09 -1.88
CA MET A 1 -6.50 17.64 -1.52
C MET A 1 -5.51 17.83 -2.66
N ARG A 2 -4.19 17.74 -2.43
CA ARG A 2 -3.18 17.76 -3.50
C ARG A 2 -3.16 16.38 -4.19
N ARG A 3 -3.27 16.38 -5.53
CA ARG A 3 -3.11 15.17 -6.35
C ARG A 3 -1.74 15.22 -7.02
N LYS A 4 -0.93 14.18 -6.83
CA LYS A 4 0.36 14.04 -7.50
C LYS A 4 0.12 13.64 -8.97
N PRO A 5 0.95 14.12 -9.91
CA PRO A 5 0.86 13.67 -11.29
C PRO A 5 1.04 12.15 -11.32
N ASN A 6 0.11 11.46 -11.97
CA ASN A 6 0.16 10.02 -12.11
C ASN A 6 1.44 9.66 -12.89
N THR A 7 2.48 9.21 -12.17
CA THR A 7 3.67 8.62 -12.78
C THR A 7 3.27 7.25 -13.31
N ASN A 8 2.51 7.25 -14.39
CA ASN A 8 2.13 6.06 -15.13
C ASN A 8 3.43 5.43 -15.65
N ILE A 9 4.01 4.52 -14.86
CA ILE A 9 4.95 3.54 -15.37
C ILE A 9 4.09 2.65 -16.28
N LYS A 10 4.08 3.00 -17.57
CA LYS A 10 3.53 2.16 -18.63
C LYS A 10 4.17 0.78 -18.46
N SER A 11 3.31 -0.24 -18.38
CA SER A 11 3.54 -1.60 -17.90
C SER A 11 3.81 -1.70 -16.40
N ASP A 12 2.76 -1.88 -15.60
CA ASP A 12 2.88 -2.46 -14.26
C ASP A 12 3.14 -3.97 -14.47
N PRO A 13 4.38 -4.46 -14.31
CA PRO A 13 4.71 -5.86 -14.55
C PRO A 13 4.14 -6.79 -13.45
N GLU A 14 3.43 -6.22 -12.48
CA GLU A 14 2.95 -6.86 -11.25
C GLU A 14 1.55 -7.50 -11.36
N ARG A 15 0.99 -7.62 -12.57
CA ARG A 15 -0.34 -8.24 -12.77
C ARG A 15 -0.26 -9.78 -12.70
N PHE A 16 -0.11 -10.31 -11.49
CA PHE A 16 -0.28 -11.74 -11.18
C PHE A 16 -1.76 -12.18 -11.14
N TYR A 17 -2.69 -11.33 -11.61
CA TYR A 17 -4.12 -11.49 -11.43
C TYR A 17 -4.92 -10.88 -12.58
N SER A 18 -6.14 -11.38 -12.78
CA SER A 18 -7.12 -10.70 -13.62
C SER A 18 -7.49 -9.39 -12.95
N ALA A 19 -7.34 -8.27 -13.68
CA ALA A 19 -7.73 -6.95 -13.17
C ALA A 19 -9.15 -6.98 -12.59
N PRO A 20 -9.42 -6.24 -11.51
CA PRO A 20 -10.75 -6.20 -10.91
C PRO A 20 -11.75 -5.67 -11.94
N ASN A 21 -12.98 -6.17 -11.89
CA ASN A 21 -14.06 -5.65 -12.72
C ASN A 21 -14.34 -4.18 -12.38
N ILE A 22 -14.23 -3.83 -11.10
CA ILE A 22 -14.46 -2.48 -10.59
C ILE A 22 -13.26 -2.08 -9.74
N GLN A 23 -12.54 -1.05 -10.20
CA GLN A 23 -11.38 -0.51 -9.49
C GLN A 23 -11.72 0.86 -8.94
N ILE A 24 -11.61 1.05 -7.63
CA ILE A 24 -11.83 2.33 -6.95
C ILE A 24 -10.45 2.96 -6.73
N ASP A 25 -10.16 4.05 -7.43
CA ASP A 25 -8.83 4.65 -7.46
C ASP A 25 -8.75 5.94 -6.64
N PHE A 26 -8.09 5.88 -5.47
CA PHE A 26 -7.72 7.02 -4.65
C PHE A 26 -6.19 7.23 -4.62
N SER A 27 -5.44 6.59 -5.52
CA SER A 27 -3.99 6.67 -5.56
C SER A 27 -3.51 8.10 -5.83
N ASN A 28 -2.29 8.41 -5.38
CA ASN A 28 -1.63 9.70 -5.60
C ASN A 28 -2.35 10.92 -4.98
N ILE A 29 -3.20 10.71 -3.96
CA ILE A 29 -3.86 11.79 -3.22
C ILE A 29 -3.20 11.91 -1.86
N ASP A 30 -2.56 13.06 -1.60
CA ASP A 30 -1.82 13.29 -0.36
C ASP A 30 -2.79 13.32 0.84
N CYS A 31 -2.74 12.28 1.67
CA CYS A 31 -3.52 12.12 2.89
C CYS A 31 -2.79 11.23 3.90
N ALA A 32 -2.89 11.57 5.17
CA ALA A 32 -2.32 10.75 6.25
C ALA A 32 -3.23 9.57 6.62
N HIS A 33 -4.55 9.73 6.42
CA HIS A 33 -5.57 8.76 6.81
C HIS A 33 -6.69 8.69 5.76
N PRO A 34 -7.28 7.52 5.48
CA PRO A 34 -8.42 7.40 4.57
C PRO A 34 -9.65 8.19 5.00
N SER A 35 -9.82 8.47 6.31
CA SER A 35 -10.86 9.36 6.84
C SER A 35 -10.82 10.77 6.25
N GLN A 36 -9.66 11.24 5.78
CA GLN A 36 -9.53 12.56 5.15
C GLN A 36 -10.06 12.57 3.70
N LEU A 37 -10.26 11.41 3.08
CA LEU A 37 -10.83 11.25 1.74
C LEU A 37 -12.37 11.14 1.76
N GLN A 38 -13.01 11.32 2.92
CA GLN A 38 -14.47 11.17 3.04
C GLN A 38 -15.28 12.22 2.27
N SER A 39 -14.70 13.34 1.89
CA SER A 39 -15.32 14.32 0.99
C SER A 39 -14.80 14.25 -0.44
N GLU A 40 -13.81 13.41 -0.72
CA GLU A 40 -13.18 13.29 -2.03
C GLU A 40 -13.84 12.16 -2.84
N GLU A 41 -13.93 12.36 -4.15
CA GLU A 41 -14.32 11.33 -5.12
C GLU A 41 -13.08 10.60 -5.65
N ALA A 42 -13.26 9.33 -6.00
CA ALA A 42 -12.22 8.54 -6.64
C ALA A 42 -11.77 9.18 -7.96
N ASN A 43 -10.50 9.04 -8.31
CA ASN A 43 -9.90 9.51 -9.57
C ASN A 43 -10.70 9.04 -10.80
N ASN A 44 -11.37 7.90 -10.70
CA ASN A 44 -12.15 7.28 -11.78
C ASN A 44 -13.64 7.12 -11.43
N GLU A 45 -14.18 7.99 -10.59
CA GLU A 45 -15.58 7.96 -10.09
C GLU A 45 -16.62 7.66 -11.19
N ALA A 46 -16.60 8.41 -12.30
CA ALA A 46 -17.55 8.23 -13.39
C ALA A 46 -17.47 6.83 -14.03
N ALA A 47 -16.25 6.27 -14.15
CA ALA A 47 -16.05 4.92 -14.67
C ALA A 47 -16.54 3.86 -13.69
N VAL A 48 -16.27 4.04 -12.39
CA VAL A 48 -16.75 3.14 -11.32
C VAL A 48 -18.27 3.07 -11.33
N ARG A 49 -18.97 4.21 -11.36
CA ARG A 49 -20.44 4.25 -11.40
C ARG A 49 -21.01 3.51 -12.61
N LYS A 50 -20.46 3.77 -13.79
CA LYS A 50 -20.87 3.08 -15.03
C LYS A 50 -20.66 1.57 -14.93
N GLN A 51 -19.52 1.13 -14.38
CA GLN A 51 -19.22 -0.30 -14.20
C GLN A 51 -20.16 -0.95 -13.18
N MET A 52 -20.48 -0.26 -12.08
CA MET A 52 -21.43 -0.73 -11.08
C MET A 52 -22.84 -0.88 -11.65
N ASP A 53 -23.32 0.09 -12.44
CA ASP A 53 -24.62 0.00 -13.09
C ASP A 53 -24.69 -1.12 -14.14
N ALA A 54 -23.60 -1.35 -14.88
CA ALA A 54 -23.50 -2.50 -15.78
C ALA A 54 -23.48 -3.83 -15.02
N ALA A 55 -22.80 -3.87 -13.87
CA ALA A 55 -22.68 -5.07 -13.05
C ALA A 55 -24.00 -5.47 -12.38
N ARG A 56 -24.86 -4.50 -12.01
CA ARG A 56 -26.22 -4.77 -11.52
C ARG A 56 -27.06 -5.59 -12.52
N ASN A 57 -26.77 -5.45 -13.80
CA ASN A 57 -27.47 -6.14 -14.88
C ASN A 57 -26.75 -7.41 -15.37
N SER A 58 -25.67 -7.84 -14.68
CA SER A 58 -24.85 -8.99 -15.07
C SER A 58 -24.93 -10.12 -14.03
N ALA A 59 -24.93 -11.36 -14.51
CA ALA A 59 -24.82 -12.55 -13.65
C ALA A 59 -23.38 -12.85 -13.20
N HIS A 60 -22.38 -12.09 -13.67
CA HIS A 60 -20.97 -12.35 -13.37
C HIS A 60 -20.60 -11.84 -11.97
N LYS A 61 -19.78 -12.63 -11.27
CA LYS A 61 -19.20 -12.25 -9.97
C LYS A 61 -18.40 -10.94 -10.11
N ILE A 62 -18.74 -9.95 -9.28
CA ILE A 62 -18.02 -8.67 -9.23
C ILE A 62 -16.75 -8.85 -8.39
N VAL A 63 -15.63 -8.38 -8.92
CA VAL A 63 -14.37 -8.29 -8.19
C VAL A 63 -14.04 -6.82 -7.96
N PHE A 64 -14.01 -6.40 -6.70
CA PHE A 64 -13.63 -5.05 -6.30
C PHE A 64 -12.14 -4.96 -6.00
N GLY A 65 -11.50 -3.94 -6.58
CA GLY A 65 -10.15 -3.54 -6.26
C GLY A 65 -10.10 -2.09 -5.77
N VAL A 66 -9.25 -1.81 -4.78
CA VAL A 66 -9.05 -0.46 -4.25
C VAL A 66 -7.59 -0.07 -4.41
N LYS A 67 -7.33 1.13 -4.94
CA LYS A 67 -6.00 1.74 -4.97
C LYS A 67 -5.91 2.89 -4.00
N LEU A 68 -4.95 2.81 -3.10
CA LEU A 68 -4.57 3.84 -2.14
C LEU A 68 -3.03 3.96 -2.08
N ASN A 69 -2.35 3.62 -3.18
CA ASN A 69 -0.91 3.73 -3.29
C ASN A 69 -0.45 5.18 -3.46
N ASP A 70 0.76 5.48 -2.97
CA ASP A 70 1.41 6.79 -3.10
C ASP A 70 0.62 7.97 -2.47
N CYS A 71 -0.11 7.70 -1.39
CA CYS A 71 -0.98 8.66 -0.71
C CYS A 71 -0.34 9.31 0.53
N GLU A 72 0.81 8.83 1.00
CA GLU A 72 1.46 9.24 2.27
C GLU A 72 0.78 8.73 3.55
N LEU A 73 -0.08 7.71 3.43
CA LEU A 73 -0.83 7.14 4.55
C LEU A 73 0.08 6.65 5.68
N ILE A 74 -0.24 7.01 6.92
CA ILE A 74 0.48 6.55 8.13
C ILE A 74 -0.26 5.43 8.86
N ASP A 75 -1.59 5.38 8.70
CA ASP A 75 -2.46 4.29 9.12
C ASP A 75 -3.69 4.18 8.20
N LEU A 76 -4.61 3.27 8.53
CA LEU A 76 -5.81 2.99 7.74
C LEU A 76 -7.09 3.56 8.36
N SER A 77 -7.02 4.52 9.27
CA SER A 77 -8.20 5.01 10.00
C SER A 77 -9.31 5.53 9.07
N GLY A 78 -10.49 4.93 9.17
CA GLY A 78 -11.65 5.26 8.35
C GLY A 78 -11.64 4.65 6.95
N LEU A 79 -10.79 3.64 6.70
CA LEU A 79 -10.74 2.92 5.43
C LEU A 79 -12.08 2.23 5.16
N SER A 80 -12.61 1.49 6.14
CA SER A 80 -13.89 0.80 5.96
C SER A 80 -15.01 1.76 5.56
N LEU A 81 -15.10 2.91 6.24
CA LEU A 81 -16.10 3.94 5.93
C LEU A 81 -15.93 4.51 4.52
N LEU A 82 -14.68 4.74 4.08
CA LEU A 82 -14.39 5.25 2.74
C LEU A 82 -14.88 4.27 1.66
N ILE A 83 -14.61 2.98 1.87
CA ILE A 83 -14.98 1.92 0.93
C ILE A 83 -16.49 1.68 0.92
N SER A 84 -17.17 1.80 2.06
CA SER A 84 -18.63 1.64 2.18
C SER A 84 -19.46 2.55 1.29
N LYS A 85 -18.88 3.61 0.73
CA LYS A 85 -19.52 4.44 -0.31
C LYS A 85 -19.73 3.71 -1.65
N TYR A 86 -18.90 2.70 -1.91
CA TYR A 86 -18.84 1.98 -3.19
C TYR A 86 -19.26 0.52 -3.04
N CYS A 87 -18.74 -0.18 -2.03
CA CYS A 87 -19.05 -1.58 -1.75
C CYS A 87 -18.79 -1.92 -0.27
N GLN A 88 -19.20 -3.11 0.17
CA GLN A 88 -18.87 -3.56 1.51
C GLN A 88 -17.38 -3.92 1.60
N PRO A 89 -16.69 -3.64 2.74
CA PRO A 89 -15.28 -4.00 2.91
C PRO A 89 -14.97 -5.48 2.65
N ASN A 90 -15.91 -6.38 2.97
CA ASN A 90 -15.79 -7.81 2.73
C ASN A 90 -16.04 -8.23 1.27
N GLU A 91 -16.33 -7.30 0.35
CA GLU A 91 -16.40 -7.58 -1.10
C GLU A 91 -15.08 -7.24 -1.81
N VAL A 92 -14.20 -6.46 -1.16
CA VAL A 92 -12.91 -6.10 -1.71
C VAL A 92 -12.00 -7.32 -1.76
N THR A 93 -11.54 -7.63 -2.97
CA THR A 93 -10.67 -8.78 -3.25
C THR A 93 -9.22 -8.35 -3.44
N ILE A 94 -9.00 -7.11 -3.91
CA ILE A 94 -7.68 -6.55 -4.22
C ILE A 94 -7.53 -5.22 -3.50
N LEU A 95 -6.45 -5.05 -2.74
CA LEU A 95 -6.14 -3.80 -2.06
C LEU A 95 -4.68 -3.42 -2.30
N ASP A 96 -4.48 -2.26 -2.91
CA ASP A 96 -3.18 -1.70 -3.22
C ASP A 96 -2.87 -0.53 -2.27
N LEU A 97 -1.94 -0.76 -1.35
CA LEU A 97 -1.47 0.16 -0.32
C LEU A 97 0.04 0.42 -0.43
N ARG A 98 0.65 0.10 -1.58
CA ARG A 98 2.10 0.25 -1.77
C ARG A 98 2.56 1.71 -1.66
N CYS A 99 3.83 1.90 -1.34
CA CYS A 99 4.48 3.22 -1.32
C CYS A 99 3.77 4.23 -0.40
N ASN A 100 3.42 3.81 0.81
CA ASN A 100 2.91 4.68 1.87
C ASN A 100 3.87 4.67 3.08
N GLN A 101 3.43 5.15 4.23
CA GLN A 101 4.20 5.22 5.48
C GLN A 101 3.53 4.40 6.59
N LEU A 102 2.81 3.34 6.20
CA LEU A 102 1.97 2.57 7.12
C LEU A 102 2.82 1.88 8.19
N ARG A 103 2.46 2.13 9.46
CA ARG A 103 2.99 1.41 10.63
C ARG A 103 1.96 0.51 11.29
N SER A 104 0.68 0.74 11.01
CA SER A 104 -0.44 -0.05 11.51
C SER A 104 -1.44 -0.33 10.38
N ILE A 105 -2.00 -1.53 10.41
CA ILE A 105 -2.94 -2.05 9.40
C ILE A 105 -4.11 -2.78 10.07
N CYS A 106 -4.46 -2.41 11.31
CA CYS A 106 -5.50 -3.08 12.11
C CYS A 106 -6.89 -3.11 11.44
N GLU A 107 -7.22 -2.12 10.62
CA GLU A 107 -8.49 -2.07 9.88
C GLU A 107 -8.62 -3.15 8.80
N LEU A 108 -7.53 -3.83 8.42
CA LEU A 108 -7.60 -4.92 7.42
C LEU A 108 -8.41 -6.13 7.91
N SER A 109 -8.67 -6.23 9.21
CA SER A 109 -9.56 -7.25 9.79
C SER A 109 -10.99 -7.23 9.22
N ALA A 110 -11.46 -6.08 8.73
CA ALA A 110 -12.78 -5.94 8.09
C ALA A 110 -12.83 -6.50 6.65
N PHE A 111 -11.68 -6.76 6.03
CA PHE A 111 -11.55 -7.08 4.61
C PHE A 111 -11.36 -8.59 4.39
N THR A 112 -12.35 -9.37 4.81
CA THR A 112 -12.25 -10.84 4.92
C THR A 112 -12.17 -11.59 3.59
N SER A 113 -12.56 -10.98 2.47
CA SER A 113 -12.47 -11.57 1.13
C SER A 113 -11.19 -11.21 0.37
N LEU A 114 -10.23 -10.52 0.99
CA LEU A 114 -8.98 -10.17 0.34
C LEU A 114 -8.24 -11.41 -0.16
N LYS A 115 -7.79 -11.33 -1.42
CA LYS A 115 -6.94 -12.34 -2.08
C LYS A 115 -5.61 -11.75 -2.53
N TYR A 116 -5.57 -10.45 -2.81
CA TYR A 116 -4.39 -9.74 -3.29
C TYR A 116 -4.16 -8.50 -2.43
N LEU A 117 -3.01 -8.43 -1.78
CA LEU A 117 -2.66 -7.33 -0.89
C LEU A 117 -1.25 -6.83 -1.19
N TYR A 118 -1.16 -5.55 -1.58
CA TYR A 118 0.10 -4.89 -1.85
C TYR A 118 0.47 -3.93 -0.73
N LEU A 119 1.50 -4.28 0.04
CA LEU A 119 1.97 -3.50 1.19
C LEU A 119 3.46 -3.12 1.07
N HIS A 120 4.10 -3.38 -0.06
CA HIS A 120 5.51 -3.07 -0.23
C HIS A 120 5.81 -1.57 -0.16
N GLY A 121 7.01 -1.22 0.29
CA GLY A 121 7.41 0.19 0.45
C GLY A 121 6.63 0.93 1.54
N ASN A 122 6.37 0.26 2.67
CA ASN A 122 5.78 0.85 3.89
C ASN A 122 6.75 0.75 5.09
N GLU A 123 6.29 1.07 6.30
CA GLU A 123 7.06 1.02 7.55
C GLU A 123 6.58 -0.11 8.50
N LEU A 124 6.08 -1.23 7.95
CA LEU A 124 5.50 -2.32 8.74
C LEU A 124 6.55 -3.17 9.47
N GLU A 125 6.26 -3.47 10.73
CA GLU A 125 6.99 -4.41 11.57
C GLU A 125 6.29 -5.77 11.63
N ILE A 126 6.96 -6.76 12.23
CA ILE A 126 6.46 -8.14 12.24
C ILE A 126 5.15 -8.29 13.01
N ASP A 127 4.92 -7.45 14.02
CA ASP A 127 3.71 -7.47 14.86
C ASP A 127 2.44 -7.08 14.09
N CYS A 128 2.58 -6.42 12.93
CA CYS A 128 1.47 -6.09 12.06
C CYS A 128 0.84 -7.33 11.38
N LEU A 129 1.55 -8.47 11.38
CA LEU A 129 1.14 -9.70 10.72
C LEU A 129 -0.24 -10.19 11.19
N GLN A 130 -0.54 -10.04 12.48
CA GLN A 130 -1.81 -10.48 13.09
C GLN A 130 -3.05 -9.84 12.47
N TYR A 131 -2.90 -8.69 11.79
CA TYR A 131 -3.99 -7.97 11.15
C TYR A 131 -4.15 -8.32 9.67
N ILE A 132 -3.22 -9.08 9.09
CA ILE A 132 -3.26 -9.47 7.69
C ILE A 132 -4.20 -10.68 7.53
N PRO A 133 -5.18 -10.65 6.61
CA PRO A 133 -6.08 -11.79 6.37
C PRO A 133 -5.33 -13.08 6.00
N LEU A 134 -5.73 -14.21 6.58
CA LEU A 134 -5.04 -15.48 6.36
C LEU A 134 -5.27 -16.11 4.98
N GLN A 135 -6.34 -15.73 4.28
CA GLN A 135 -6.78 -16.36 3.03
C GLN A 135 -6.23 -15.70 1.77
N LEU A 136 -5.08 -15.02 1.88
CA LEU A 136 -4.42 -14.33 0.78
C LEU A 136 -3.77 -15.32 -0.19
N GLU A 137 -3.90 -15.03 -1.49
CA GLU A 137 -3.20 -15.73 -2.55
C GLU A 137 -1.91 -15.00 -2.96
N ASN A 138 -1.90 -13.67 -2.85
CA ASN A 138 -0.77 -12.83 -3.25
C ASN A 138 -0.54 -11.73 -2.22
N LEU A 139 0.69 -11.64 -1.74
CA LEU A 139 1.11 -10.67 -0.74
C LEU A 139 2.46 -10.07 -1.13
N THR A 140 2.59 -8.75 -1.01
CA THR A 140 3.89 -8.07 -1.13
C THR A 140 4.16 -7.25 0.11
N VAL A 141 5.34 -7.44 0.70
CA VAL A 141 5.79 -6.77 1.93
C VAL A 141 7.27 -6.37 1.87
N HIS A 142 7.97 -6.61 0.76
CA HIS A 142 9.33 -6.10 0.55
C HIS A 142 9.38 -4.57 0.71
N GLY A 143 10.56 -4.04 1.00
CA GLY A 143 10.71 -2.62 1.32
C GLY A 143 10.31 -2.25 2.76
N ASN A 144 9.56 -3.08 3.47
CA ASN A 144 9.24 -2.86 4.90
C ASN A 144 10.41 -3.23 5.84
N PRO A 145 10.42 -2.74 7.09
CA PRO A 145 11.32 -3.23 8.15
C PRO A 145 11.22 -4.74 8.39
N LEU A 146 10.01 -5.33 8.37
CA LEU A 146 9.81 -6.77 8.58
C LEU A 146 10.51 -7.64 7.52
N SER A 147 10.70 -7.13 6.30
CA SER A 147 11.35 -7.88 5.21
C SER A 147 12.88 -8.00 5.41
N LEU A 148 13.42 -7.38 6.46
CA LEU A 148 14.83 -7.49 6.84
C LEU A 148 15.11 -8.69 7.72
N ILE A 149 14.07 -9.27 8.33
CA ILE A 149 14.20 -10.48 9.14
C ILE A 149 14.66 -11.62 8.21
N VAL A 150 15.66 -12.39 8.63
CA VAL A 150 16.28 -13.42 7.78
C VAL A 150 15.23 -14.45 7.33
N ASP A 151 14.43 -14.94 8.28
CA ASP A 151 13.45 -16.00 8.06
C ASP A 151 12.03 -15.51 7.78
N TYR A 152 11.83 -14.22 7.44
CA TYR A 152 10.48 -13.68 7.22
C TYR A 152 9.72 -14.45 6.14
N ARG A 153 10.38 -14.84 5.05
CA ARG A 153 9.74 -15.57 3.96
C ARG A 153 9.22 -16.93 4.42
N THR A 154 10.06 -17.69 5.12
CA THR A 154 9.71 -18.97 5.74
C THR A 154 8.52 -18.81 6.68
N HIS A 155 8.57 -17.80 7.55
CA HIS A 155 7.51 -17.49 8.48
C HIS A 155 6.18 -17.20 7.77
N PHE A 156 6.20 -16.36 6.75
CA PHE A 156 5.00 -15.96 6.00
C PHE A 156 4.41 -17.13 5.22
N ILE A 157 5.24 -17.98 4.60
CA ILE A 157 4.76 -19.18 3.91
C ILE A 157 4.10 -20.16 4.87
N ASN A 158 4.66 -20.30 6.08
CA ASN A 158 4.07 -21.12 7.12
C ASN A 158 2.78 -20.51 7.68
N HIS A 159 2.70 -19.18 7.82
CA HIS A 159 1.54 -18.48 8.36
C HIS A 159 0.36 -18.40 7.36
N PHE A 160 0.64 -18.08 6.09
CA PHE A 160 -0.36 -17.96 5.02
C PHE A 160 -0.42 -19.22 4.15
N LYS A 161 -1.30 -20.15 4.53
CA LYS A 161 -1.39 -21.46 3.88
C LYS A 161 -1.87 -21.40 2.43
N GLU A 162 -2.69 -20.41 2.09
CA GLU A 162 -3.24 -20.23 0.73
C GLU A 162 -2.33 -19.41 -0.20
N LEU A 163 -1.18 -18.94 0.30
CA LEU A 163 -0.32 -18.01 -0.43
C LEU A 163 0.32 -18.68 -1.65
N LYS A 164 0.10 -18.11 -2.83
CA LYS A 164 0.66 -18.53 -4.12
C LYS A 164 1.87 -17.70 -4.50
N HIS A 165 1.89 -16.41 -4.16
CA HIS A 165 3.04 -15.54 -4.37
C HIS A 165 3.32 -14.67 -3.15
N LEU A 166 4.60 -14.58 -2.81
CA LEU A 166 5.12 -13.64 -1.82
C LEU A 166 6.22 -12.82 -2.47
N ASP A 167 6.09 -11.49 -2.42
CA ASP A 167 7.05 -10.54 -3.02
C ASP A 167 7.35 -10.84 -4.48
N PHE A 168 6.29 -11.07 -5.25
CA PHE A 168 6.33 -11.42 -6.68
C PHE A 168 7.02 -12.75 -7.01
N CYS A 169 7.52 -13.48 -6.01
CA CYS A 169 8.07 -14.81 -6.18
C CYS A 169 7.00 -15.88 -5.88
N PRO A 170 6.83 -16.88 -6.76
CA PRO A 170 5.90 -17.98 -6.50
C PRO A 170 6.34 -18.77 -5.27
N VAL A 171 5.36 -19.25 -4.50
CA VAL A 171 5.56 -20.16 -3.37
C VAL A 171 5.47 -21.58 -3.92
N THR A 172 6.58 -22.31 -3.86
CA THR A 172 6.62 -23.68 -4.39
C THR A 172 6.13 -24.70 -3.38
N LYS A 173 5.68 -25.86 -3.85
CA LYS A 173 5.30 -26.98 -2.97
C LYS A 173 6.47 -27.44 -2.07
N ASN A 174 7.69 -27.42 -2.59
CA ASN A 174 8.89 -27.82 -1.84
C ASN A 174 9.20 -26.79 -0.75
N GLU A 175 9.11 -25.51 -1.07
CA GLU A 175 9.30 -24.43 -0.10
C GLU A 175 8.27 -24.51 1.04
N ARG A 176 7.00 -24.83 0.72
CA ARG A 176 5.96 -25.04 1.72
C ARG A 176 6.26 -26.21 2.67
N LYS A 177 6.66 -27.37 2.13
CA LYS A 177 7.05 -28.54 2.93
C LYS A 177 8.25 -28.26 3.84
N TRP A 178 9.21 -27.47 3.34
CA TRP A 178 10.36 -27.07 4.12
C TRP A 178 9.95 -26.10 5.25
N ALA A 179 9.12 -25.10 4.95
CA ALA A 179 8.64 -24.13 5.92
C ALA A 179 7.79 -24.75 7.05
N GLU A 180 7.08 -25.85 6.80
CA GLU A 180 6.31 -26.59 7.83
C GLU A 180 7.20 -27.15 8.95
N ASN A 181 8.45 -27.51 8.64
CA ASN A 181 9.38 -28.13 9.57
C ASN A 181 10.54 -27.20 9.99
N ALA A 182 10.56 -25.98 9.46
CA ALA A 182 11.63 -25.02 9.72
C ALA A 182 11.48 -24.41 11.12
N VAL A 183 12.59 -24.35 11.86
CA VAL A 183 12.71 -23.48 13.04
C VAL A 183 13.00 -22.08 12.53
N VAL A 184 12.08 -21.16 12.80
CA VAL A 184 12.14 -19.76 12.34
C VAL A 184 12.65 -18.89 13.47
N ASP A 185 13.63 -18.03 13.19
CA ASP A 185 14.05 -16.97 14.11
C ASP A 185 13.66 -15.59 13.57
N LEU A 186 12.67 -14.97 14.21
CA LEU A 186 12.19 -13.64 13.84
C LEU A 186 13.02 -12.49 14.42
N THR A 187 14.00 -12.79 15.28
CA THR A 187 14.84 -11.79 15.95
C THR A 187 16.06 -11.39 15.11
N VAL A 188 16.49 -12.25 14.18
CA VAL A 188 17.68 -12.03 13.36
C VAL A 188 17.34 -11.18 12.14
N LYS A 189 17.95 -9.98 12.08
CA LYS A 189 17.85 -9.07 10.92
C LYS A 189 19.11 -9.13 10.06
N ARG A 190 18.96 -9.02 8.74
CA ARG A 190 20.06 -8.93 7.76
C ARG A 190 20.86 -7.65 7.99
N GLN A 191 21.97 -7.73 8.71
CA GLN A 191 22.80 -6.58 9.11
C GLN A 191 23.23 -5.71 7.92
N ASN A 192 23.67 -6.32 6.81
CA ASN A 192 24.10 -5.58 5.61
C ASN A 192 22.98 -4.72 5.01
N VAL A 193 21.74 -5.21 5.03
CA VAL A 193 20.59 -4.48 4.48
C VAL A 193 20.11 -3.40 5.45
N VAL A 194 20.15 -3.65 6.76
CA VAL A 194 19.83 -2.65 7.79
C VAL A 194 20.80 -1.46 7.69
N LEU A 195 22.11 -1.72 7.60
CA LEU A 195 23.13 -0.68 7.44
C LEU A 195 22.94 0.12 6.15
N GLN A 196 22.61 -0.54 5.03
CA GLN A 196 22.30 0.13 3.77
C GLN A 196 21.04 0.99 3.86
N LYS A 197 19.95 0.48 4.45
CA LYS A 197 18.70 1.24 4.63
C LYS A 197 18.87 2.43 5.57
N MET A 198 19.63 2.30 6.66
CA MET A 198 19.94 3.43 7.54
C MET A 198 20.71 4.52 6.79
N LYS A 199 21.67 4.13 5.94
CA LYS A 199 22.39 5.07 5.08
C LYS A 199 21.46 5.77 4.08
N THR A 200 20.60 5.03 3.37
CA THR A 200 19.70 5.65 2.38
C THR A 200 18.59 6.48 3.01
N LYS A 201 17.99 6.06 4.12
CA LYS A 201 17.00 6.87 4.85
C LYS A 201 17.62 8.18 5.33
N GLY A 202 18.83 8.14 5.90
CA GLY A 202 19.57 9.35 6.27
C GLY A 202 19.81 10.30 5.09
N GLN A 203 20.20 9.76 3.92
CA GLN A 203 20.38 10.54 2.69
C GLN A 203 19.07 11.16 2.17
N ILE A 204 17.96 10.41 2.23
CA ILE A 204 16.64 10.88 1.80
C ILE A 204 16.11 11.97 2.74
N ASP A 205 16.25 11.78 4.04
CA ASP A 205 15.83 12.77 5.04
C ASP A 205 16.64 14.06 4.88
N GLU A 206 17.97 13.95 4.68
CA GLU A 206 18.83 15.10 4.39
C GLU A 206 18.40 15.84 3.10
N TYR A 207 18.05 15.11 2.05
CA TYR A 207 17.54 15.70 0.80
C TYR A 207 16.19 16.41 1.01
N ARG A 208 15.27 15.81 1.76
CA ARG A 208 13.97 16.42 2.09
C ARG A 208 14.15 17.71 2.89
N GLU A 209 15.07 17.71 3.85
CA GLU A 209 15.41 18.91 4.64
C GLU A 209 15.92 20.03 3.73
N LYS A 210 16.83 19.71 2.79
CA LYS A 210 17.35 20.67 1.80
C LYS A 210 16.24 21.24 0.93
N MET A 211 15.34 20.41 0.43
CA MET A 211 14.22 20.85 -0.39
C MET A 211 13.26 21.77 0.39
N LYS A 212 13.00 21.49 1.66
CA LYS A 212 12.18 22.37 2.53
C LYS A 212 12.84 23.73 2.74
N GLN A 213 14.16 23.75 3.01
CA GLN A 213 14.91 24.99 3.18
C GLN A 213 14.91 25.84 1.91
N GLU A 214 15.03 25.20 0.74
CA GLU A 214 15.00 25.89 -0.54
C GLU A 214 13.62 26.48 -0.85
N GLN A 215 12.54 25.73 -0.60
CA GLN A 215 11.18 26.26 -0.74
C GLN A 215 10.90 27.43 0.20
N GLN A 216 11.40 27.37 1.44
CA GLN A 216 11.25 28.45 2.42
C GLN A 216 11.98 29.72 1.95
N LYS A 217 13.21 29.59 1.42
CA LYS A 217 13.95 30.71 0.84
C LYS A 217 13.22 31.34 -0.35
N GLN A 218 12.72 30.52 -1.28
CA GLN A 218 11.97 31.01 -2.44
C GLN A 218 10.70 31.76 -2.02
N LYS A 219 10.01 31.27 -0.98
CA LYS A 219 8.84 31.93 -0.42
C LYS A 219 9.19 33.28 0.22
N GLU A 220 10.27 33.35 1.00
CA GLU A 220 10.73 34.60 1.61
C GLU A 220 11.18 35.63 0.57
N GLU A 221 11.84 35.20 -0.51
CA GLU A 221 12.20 36.08 -1.62
C GLU A 221 10.96 36.60 -2.38
N LEU A 222 9.97 35.75 -2.60
CA LEU A 222 8.70 36.15 -3.21
C LEU A 222 7.96 37.16 -2.33
N GLU A 223 7.88 36.92 -1.03
CA GLU A 223 7.28 37.85 -0.07
C GLU A 223 8.03 39.20 -0.03
N LYS A 224 9.37 39.18 -0.12
CA LYS A 224 10.17 40.42 -0.23
C LYS A 224 9.91 41.17 -1.53
N ARG A 225 9.77 40.46 -2.66
CA ARG A 225 9.41 41.07 -3.96
C ARG A 225 8.02 41.70 -3.91
N MET A 226 7.03 40.98 -3.40
CA MET A 226 5.66 41.51 -3.31
C MET A 226 5.55 42.72 -2.38
N LYS A 227 6.33 42.78 -1.30
CA LYS A 227 6.40 43.97 -0.42
C LYS A 227 7.07 45.16 -1.09
N LYS A 228 8.02 44.92 -2.01
CA LYS A 228 8.71 45.96 -2.77
C LYS A 228 7.83 46.55 -3.86
N ASP A 229 6.96 45.75 -4.47
CA ASP A 229 6.02 46.20 -5.51
C ASP A 229 4.79 46.95 -4.95
N GLN A 230 4.61 46.98 -3.61
CA GLN A 230 3.55 47.71 -2.90
C GLN A 230 4.01 49.07 -2.33
N MET A 231 5.27 49.45 -2.54
CA MET A 231 5.89 50.71 -2.07
C MET A 231 6.18 51.64 -3.26
#